data_AF-A0A6A4H666-F1
#
_entry.id   AF-A0A6A4H666-F1
#
_cell.length_a   1.000
_cell.length_b   1.000
_cell.length_c   1.000
_cell.angle_alpha   90.00
_cell.angle_beta   90.00
_cell.angle_gamma   90.00
#
_symmetry.space_group_name_H-M   'P 1'
#
loop_
_entity.id
_entity.type
_entity.pdbx_description
1 polymer ?
#
loop_
_entity_poly.entity_id
_entity_poly.type
_entity_poly.pdbx_seq_one_letter_code
_entity_poly.pdbx_strand_id
1 'polypeptide(L)'
;QALLSPFRKIPDEILQRVFDDCCSMNHFVVVDNPRGAIRKIPALALSAVCSRWRRNGLAMPSIWSNISLLCVGKDIYSRGEEMDYDGILSTLNIFLNRGLQHPMTVIIELTDYYQHPLNPVLTLLIRHTHRWRSFTDRTRHDSE
;
A
#
# COMPACT_ATOMS: atom_id res chain seq x y z
N GLN A 1 4.74 -8.85 -38.48
CA GLN A 1 6.06 -8.59 -37.85
C GLN A 1 5.82 -7.73 -36.62
N ALA A 2 5.80 -8.31 -35.42
CA ALA A 2 5.48 -7.57 -34.20
C ALA A 2 6.70 -6.74 -33.76
N LEU A 3 6.52 -5.44 -33.55
CA LEU A 3 7.53 -4.57 -32.96
C LEU A 3 7.88 -5.12 -31.58
N LEU A 4 9.03 -5.77 -31.44
CA LEU A 4 9.54 -6.20 -30.15
C LEU A 4 9.78 -4.93 -29.31
N SER A 5 8.90 -4.69 -28.34
CA SER A 5 9.02 -3.57 -27.41
C SER A 5 10.45 -3.45 -26.88
N PRO A 6 11.09 -2.27 -26.95
CA PRO A 6 12.46 -2.04 -26.46
C PRO A 6 12.68 -2.53 -25.03
N PHE A 7 11.62 -2.54 -24.21
CA PHE A 7 11.62 -3.02 -22.83
C PHE A 7 12.01 -4.50 -22.67
N ARG A 8 11.96 -5.31 -23.74
CA ARG A 8 12.43 -6.71 -23.68
C ARG A 8 13.95 -6.83 -23.59
N LYS A 9 14.71 -5.82 -24.04
CA LYS A 9 16.18 -5.82 -24.04
C LYS A 9 16.79 -5.22 -22.78
N ILE A 10 16.00 -4.51 -21.98
CA ILE A 10 16.44 -3.91 -20.71
C ILE A 10 16.82 -5.07 -19.76
N PRO A 11 17.96 -5.04 -19.05
CA PRO A 11 18.33 -6.03 -18.04
C PRO A 11 17.39 -6.03 -16.81
N ASP A 12 17.38 -7.11 -16.02
CA ASP A 12 16.52 -7.19 -14.82
C ASP A 12 16.96 -6.17 -13.75
N GLU A 13 18.25 -5.82 -13.68
CA GLU A 13 18.83 -4.84 -12.75
C GLU A 13 18.29 -3.43 -13.00
N ILE A 14 18.14 -3.04 -14.27
CA ILE A 14 17.55 -1.74 -14.64
C ILE A 14 16.06 -1.73 -14.29
N LEU A 15 15.38 -2.85 -14.47
CA LEU A 15 13.99 -2.97 -14.08
C LEU A 15 13.83 -2.86 -12.55
N GLN A 16 14.66 -3.55 -11.77
CA GLN A 16 14.70 -3.43 -10.31
C GLN A 16 15.01 -2.01 -9.87
N ARG A 17 15.90 -1.29 -10.58
CA ARG A 17 16.16 0.12 -10.30
C ARG A 17 14.92 1.00 -10.47
N VAL A 18 14.11 0.76 -11.51
CA VAL A 18 12.82 1.44 -11.69
C VAL A 18 11.89 1.15 -10.52
N PHE A 19 11.85 -0.08 -10.03
CA PHE A 19 11.07 -0.44 -8.83
C PHE A 19 11.56 0.32 -7.59
N ASP A 20 12.86 0.36 -7.33
CA ASP A 20 13.42 1.10 -6.19
C ASP A 20 13.08 2.60 -6.24
N ASP A 21 13.19 3.21 -7.42
CA ASP A 21 12.95 4.65 -7.59
C ASP A 21 11.43 4.98 -7.54
N CYS A 22 10.55 4.08 -7.98
CA CYS A 22 9.10 4.31 -8.05
C CYS A 22 8.31 3.81 -6.83
N CYS A 23 8.81 2.79 -6.11
CA CYS A 23 8.09 2.13 -5.02
C CYS A 23 8.54 2.61 -3.64
N SER A 24 8.77 3.91 -3.49
CA SER A 24 9.20 4.51 -2.21
C SER A 24 8.16 4.34 -1.10
N MET A 25 6.86 4.40 -1.43
CA MET A 25 5.75 4.25 -0.49
C MET A 25 4.50 3.70 -1.19
N ASN A 26 3.77 2.81 -0.52
CA ASN A 26 2.48 2.30 -0.99
C ASN A 26 1.34 2.89 -0.15
N HIS A 27 0.47 3.67 -0.78
CA HIS A 27 -0.58 4.39 -0.08
C HIS A 27 -1.91 3.66 -0.15
N PHE A 28 -2.34 3.18 1.00
CA PHE A 28 -3.64 2.58 1.25
C PHE A 28 -4.58 3.67 1.73
N VAL A 29 -5.76 3.74 1.11
CA VAL A 29 -6.80 4.67 1.50
C VAL A 29 -8.02 3.85 1.88
N VAL A 30 -8.44 3.99 3.14
CA VAL A 30 -9.65 3.37 3.67
C VAL A 30 -10.79 4.37 3.41
N VAL A 31 -11.49 4.23 2.29
CA VAL A 31 -12.64 5.08 1.87
C VAL A 31 -13.74 4.22 1.23
N ASP A 32 -14.97 4.74 1.22
CA ASP A 32 -16.16 4.07 0.67
C ASP A 32 -16.13 3.88 -0.87
N ASN A 33 -15.19 4.51 -1.60
CA ASN A 33 -15.08 4.35 -3.05
C ASN A 33 -13.65 4.01 -3.53
N PRO A 34 -13.36 2.76 -3.93
CA PRO A 34 -12.02 2.29 -4.25
C PRO A 34 -11.52 2.67 -5.66
N ARG A 35 -12.30 3.40 -6.47
CA ARG A 35 -11.92 3.74 -7.86
C ARG A 35 -10.62 4.57 -7.87
N GLY A 36 -9.56 3.97 -8.40
CA GLY A 36 -8.23 4.61 -8.56
C GLY A 36 -7.21 4.30 -7.47
N ALA A 37 -7.56 3.49 -6.45
CA ALA A 37 -6.67 3.14 -5.34
C ALA A 37 -5.36 2.47 -5.80
N ILE A 38 -5.40 1.63 -6.85
CA ILE A 38 -4.21 0.90 -7.34
C ILE A 38 -3.08 1.84 -7.81
N ARG A 39 -3.40 3.01 -8.38
CA ARG A 39 -2.37 3.97 -8.85
C ARG A 39 -1.54 4.55 -7.69
N LYS A 40 -2.07 4.50 -6.47
CA LYS A 40 -1.36 4.94 -5.26
C LYS A 40 -0.55 3.82 -4.61
N ILE A 41 -0.53 2.62 -5.22
CA ILE A 41 0.15 1.42 -4.74
C ILE A 41 1.17 0.99 -5.82
N PRO A 42 2.33 1.67 -5.93
CA PRO A 42 3.27 1.50 -7.02
C PRO A 42 3.82 0.06 -7.13
N ALA A 43 4.07 -0.63 -6.01
CA ALA A 43 4.57 -2.01 -6.07
C ALA A 43 3.56 -2.96 -6.76
N LEU A 44 2.27 -2.77 -6.50
CA LEU A 44 1.21 -3.54 -7.14
C LEU A 44 1.04 -3.14 -8.60
N ALA A 45 1.02 -1.84 -8.91
CA ALA A 45 0.88 -1.31 -10.25
C ALA A 45 2.00 -1.80 -11.18
N LEU A 46 3.25 -1.69 -10.74
CA LEU A 46 4.42 -2.13 -11.53
C LEU A 46 4.45 -3.66 -11.66
N SER A 47 4.14 -4.41 -10.60
CA SER A 47 4.07 -5.89 -10.65
C SER A 47 2.91 -6.43 -11.50
N ALA A 48 1.96 -5.59 -11.91
CA ALA A 48 0.84 -5.99 -12.75
C ALA A 48 1.10 -5.83 -14.26
N VAL A 49 2.20 -5.20 -14.68
CA VAL A 49 2.48 -4.87 -16.09
C VAL A 49 2.62 -6.11 -16.97
N CYS A 50 3.55 -7.02 -16.63
CA CYS A 50 3.72 -8.31 -17.32
C CYS A 50 4.40 -9.32 -16.39
N SER A 51 4.51 -10.59 -16.82
CA SER A 51 5.12 -11.66 -16.03
C SER A 51 6.56 -11.35 -15.59
N ARG A 52 7.34 -10.67 -16.43
CA ARG A 52 8.70 -10.26 -16.12
C ARG A 52 8.78 -9.19 -15.02
N TRP A 53 7.91 -8.18 -15.08
CA TRP A 53 7.82 -7.16 -14.02
C TRP A 53 7.33 -7.76 -12.71
N ARG A 54 6.34 -8.66 -12.79
CA ARG A 54 5.86 -9.40 -11.63
C ARG A 54 6.99 -10.19 -10.95
N ARG A 55 7.78 -10.94 -11.73
CA ARG A 55 8.92 -11.71 -11.19
C ARG A 55 9.93 -10.83 -10.48
N ASN A 56 10.28 -9.68 -11.06
CA ASN A 56 11.21 -8.73 -10.42
C ASN A 56 10.60 -8.12 -9.14
N GLY A 57 9.35 -7.64 -9.20
CA GLY A 57 8.69 -7.08 -8.03
C GLY A 57 8.55 -8.10 -6.88
N LEU A 58 8.24 -9.36 -7.17
CA LEU A 58 8.18 -10.42 -6.16
C LEU A 58 9.54 -10.78 -5.55
N ALA A 59 10.64 -10.57 -6.28
CA ALA A 59 12.00 -10.81 -5.79
C ALA A 59 12.53 -9.67 -4.89
N MET A 60 11.77 -8.57 -4.74
CA MET A 60 12.17 -7.39 -3.99
C MET A 60 11.27 -7.17 -2.77
N PRO A 61 11.55 -7.75 -1.59
CA PRO A 61 10.72 -7.54 -0.40
C PRO A 61 10.62 -6.06 0.04
N SER A 62 11.65 -5.25 -0.27
CA SER A 62 11.73 -3.83 0.07
C SER A 62 10.53 -3.02 -0.46
N ILE A 63 10.13 -3.23 -1.71
CA ILE A 63 9.06 -2.45 -2.35
C ILE A 63 7.68 -2.70 -1.75
N TRP A 64 7.49 -3.80 -1.01
CA TRP A 64 6.24 -4.16 -0.33
C TRP A 64 6.20 -3.70 1.13
N SER A 65 7.30 -3.15 1.65
CA SER A 65 7.50 -2.94 3.09
C SER A 65 7.27 -1.50 3.56
N ASN A 66 7.17 -0.54 2.62
CA ASN A 66 6.83 0.85 2.94
C ASN A 66 5.35 1.10 2.68
N ILE A 67 4.61 1.36 3.76
CA ILE A 67 3.15 1.44 3.78
C ILE A 67 2.73 2.78 4.40
N SER A 68 1.85 3.49 3.72
CA SER A 68 1.15 4.65 4.23
C SER A 68 -0.34 4.33 4.25
N LEU A 69 -0.97 4.52 5.40
CA LEU A 69 -2.39 4.28 5.61
C LEU A 69 -3.09 5.60 5.92
N LEU A 70 -4.04 5.96 5.07
CA LEU A 70 -4.97 7.06 5.31
C LEU A 70 -6.33 6.48 5.69
N CYS A 71 -6.79 6.77 6.90
CA CYS A 71 -8.12 6.42 7.39
C CYS A 71 -8.99 7.68 7.40
N VAL A 72 -9.93 7.76 6.47
CA VAL A 72 -10.87 8.87 6.38
C VAL A 72 -12.15 8.47 7.08
N GLY A 73 -12.57 9.26 8.09
CA GLY A 73 -13.86 9.07 8.75
C GLY A 73 -15.04 9.32 7.80
N LYS A 74 -16.21 8.76 8.14
CA LYS A 74 -17.44 9.07 7.42
C LYS A 74 -17.85 10.50 7.73
N ASP A 75 -18.15 11.28 6.70
CA ASP A 75 -19.00 12.44 6.90
C ASP A 75 -20.33 11.96 7.47
N ILE A 76 -20.84 12.69 8.47
CA ILE A 76 -22.06 12.37 9.24
C ILE A 76 -23.29 12.19 8.30
N TYR A 77 -23.19 12.69 7.06
CA TYR A 77 -24.22 12.63 6.01
C TYR A 77 -24.18 11.37 5.13
N SER A 78 -23.14 10.53 5.23
CA SER A 78 -22.99 9.29 4.46
C SER A 78 -23.75 8.15 5.12
N ARG A 79 -25.01 8.03 4.69
CA ARG A 79 -26.05 7.10 5.12
C ARG A 79 -25.58 5.63 5.12
N GLY A 80 -25.24 5.10 6.29
CA GLY A 80 -25.55 3.72 6.72
C GLY A 80 -24.85 2.52 6.05
N GLU A 81 -23.99 2.68 5.04
CA GLU A 81 -23.29 1.53 4.44
C GLU A 81 -22.08 1.13 5.29
N GLU A 82 -22.01 -0.11 5.76
CA GLU A 82 -20.81 -0.63 6.45
C GLU A 82 -19.59 -0.55 5.53
N MET A 83 -18.46 -0.10 6.09
CA MET A 83 -17.22 0.02 5.33
C MET A 83 -16.71 -1.38 4.99
N ASP A 84 -16.62 -1.70 3.69
CA ASP A 84 -16.08 -2.97 3.22
C ASP A 84 -14.55 -2.98 3.36
N TYR A 85 -14.07 -3.61 4.43
CA TYR A 85 -12.65 -3.76 4.70
C TYR A 85 -12.00 -4.92 3.93
N ASP A 86 -12.76 -5.81 3.29
CA ASP A 86 -12.21 -7.07 2.78
C ASP A 86 -11.18 -6.85 1.68
N GLY A 87 -11.44 -5.92 0.76
CA GLY A 87 -10.52 -5.58 -0.32
C GLY A 87 -9.19 -5.00 0.17
N ILE A 88 -9.26 -4.08 1.14
CA ILE A 88 -8.06 -3.44 1.70
C ILE A 88 -7.29 -4.40 2.61
N LEU A 89 -7.97 -5.21 3.42
CA LEU A 89 -7.34 -6.25 4.24
C LEU A 89 -6.63 -7.28 3.37
N SER A 90 -7.29 -7.76 2.32
CA SER A 90 -6.71 -8.73 1.38
C SER A 90 -5.46 -8.16 0.71
N THR A 91 -5.53 -6.92 0.22
CA THR A 91 -4.39 -6.27 -0.42
C THR A 91 -3.26 -6.02 0.57
N LEU A 92 -3.57 -5.50 1.77
CA LEU A 92 -2.58 -5.25 2.80
C LEU A 92 -1.88 -6.55 3.23
N ASN A 93 -2.63 -7.64 3.39
CA ASN A 93 -2.06 -8.94 3.73
C ASN A 93 -1.09 -9.44 2.64
N ILE A 94 -1.39 -9.19 1.36
CA ILE A 94 -0.43 -9.47 0.26
C ILE A 94 0.88 -8.71 0.47
N PHE A 95 0.81 -7.42 0.84
CA PHE A 95 2.00 -6.59 1.08
C PHE A 95 2.81 -7.11 2.27
N LEU A 96 2.13 -7.41 3.37
CA LEU A 96 2.77 -7.92 4.58
C LEU A 96 3.47 -9.27 4.36
N ASN A 97 2.88 -10.14 3.54
CA ASN A 97 3.47 -11.42 3.17
C ASN A 97 4.65 -11.26 2.20
N ARG A 98 4.54 -10.37 1.20
CA ARG A 98 5.62 -10.13 0.23
C ARG A 98 6.80 -9.35 0.79
N GLY A 99 6.58 -8.54 1.83
CA GLY A 99 7.64 -7.86 2.58
C GLY A 99 8.54 -8.80 3.39
N LEU A 100 8.14 -10.06 3.60
CA LEU A 100 8.91 -11.10 4.30
C LEU A 100 9.42 -10.65 5.68
N GLN A 101 10.73 -10.51 5.89
CA GLN A 101 11.32 -9.97 7.13
C GLN A 101 11.98 -8.61 6.90
N HIS A 102 11.71 -7.98 5.75
CA HIS A 102 12.32 -6.71 5.42
C HIS A 102 11.82 -5.62 6.37
N PRO A 103 12.70 -4.73 6.86
CA PRO A 103 12.29 -3.68 7.79
C PRO A 103 11.31 -2.70 7.14
N MET A 104 10.19 -2.47 7.82
CA MET A 104 9.05 -1.72 7.31
C MET A 104 9.08 -0.25 7.72
N THR A 105 8.56 0.60 6.85
CA THR A 105 8.23 2.00 7.18
C THR A 105 6.72 2.12 7.18
N VAL A 106 6.14 2.54 8.30
CA VAL A 106 4.68 2.68 8.43
C VAL A 106 4.33 4.12 8.74
N ILE A 107 3.48 4.72 7.91
CA ILE A 107 2.90 6.04 8.14
C ILE A 107 1.40 5.88 8.32
N ILE A 108 0.85 6.43 9.40
CA ILE A 108 -0.59 6.41 9.67
C ILE A 108 -1.09 7.85 9.71
N GLU A 109 -2.20 8.11 9.03
CA GLU A 109 -2.91 9.38 9.04
C GLU A 109 -4.39 9.10 9.28
N LEU A 110 -4.88 9.49 10.45
CA LEU A 110 -6.30 9.43 10.79
C LEU A 110 -6.91 10.84 10.64
N THR A 111 -8.14 10.93 10.16
CA THR A 111 -8.91 12.18 10.20
C THR A 111 -9.85 12.19 11.40
N ASP A 112 -10.20 13.37 11.95
CA ASP A 112 -10.95 13.51 13.20
C ASP A 112 -12.33 12.83 13.23
N TYR A 113 -12.90 12.56 12.06
CA TYR A 113 -14.16 11.84 11.92
C TYR A 113 -13.99 10.30 12.05
N TYR A 114 -12.78 9.79 12.27
CA TYR A 114 -12.50 8.37 12.34
C TYR A 114 -12.86 7.78 13.71
N GLN A 115 -14.13 7.43 13.90
CA GLN A 115 -14.67 6.98 15.19
C GLN A 115 -14.62 5.46 15.43
N HIS A 116 -13.78 4.70 14.71
CA HIS A 116 -13.73 3.24 14.86
C HIS A 116 -12.55 2.77 15.74
N PRO A 117 -12.77 2.47 17.04
CA PRO A 117 -11.71 2.05 17.97
C PRO A 117 -11.08 0.69 17.63
N LEU A 118 -11.63 -0.07 16.68
CA LEU A 118 -11.16 -1.40 16.27
C LEU A 118 -11.10 -1.53 14.75
N ASN A 119 -10.31 -0.68 14.08
CA ASN A 119 -10.07 -0.84 12.65
C ASN A 119 -9.26 -2.15 12.40
N PRO A 120 -9.80 -3.12 11.64
CA PRO A 120 -9.12 -4.39 11.38
C PRO A 120 -7.83 -4.21 10.55
N VAL A 121 -7.74 -3.17 9.72
CA VAL A 121 -6.55 -2.80 8.93
C VAL A 121 -5.43 -2.33 9.86
N LEU A 122 -5.73 -1.47 10.83
CA LEU A 122 -4.77 -1.05 11.86
C LEU A 122 -4.32 -2.23 12.71
N THR A 123 -5.27 -3.09 13.12
CA THR A 123 -4.98 -4.30 13.89
C THR A 123 -4.02 -5.21 13.14
N LEU A 124 -4.24 -5.41 11.83
CA LEU A 124 -3.36 -6.19 10.98
C LEU A 124 -1.95 -5.58 10.91
N LEU A 125 -1.83 -4.26 10.73
CA LEU A 125 -0.52 -3.58 10.74
C LEU A 125 0.22 -3.74 12.07
N ILE A 126 -0.48 -3.57 13.20
CA ILE A 126 0.09 -3.65 14.54
C ILE A 126 0.70 -5.04 14.82
N ARG A 127 0.09 -6.11 14.29
CA ARG A 127 0.64 -7.48 14.40
C ARG A 127 2.02 -7.65 13.76
N HIS A 128 2.42 -6.74 12.88
CA HIS A 128 3.73 -6.75 12.22
C HIS A 128 4.70 -5.69 12.75
N THR A 129 4.40 -5.05 13.90
CA THR A 129 5.26 -4.04 14.55
C THR A 129 6.69 -4.49 14.80
N HIS A 130 6.91 -5.80 15.03
CA HIS A 130 8.25 -6.38 15.21
C HIS A 130 9.19 -6.17 14.00
N ARG A 131 8.65 -5.87 12.80
CA ARG A 131 9.45 -5.55 11.60
C ARG A 131 9.56 -4.05 11.34
N TRP A 132 8.93 -3.20 12.14
CA TRP A 132 8.91 -1.76 11.86
C TRP A 132 10.27 -1.15 12.17
N ARG A 133 10.91 -0.62 11.13
CA ARG A 133 12.11 0.21 11.24
C ARG A 133 11.78 1.64 11.59
N SER A 134 10.66 2.14 11.08
CA SER A 134 10.20 3.51 11.30
C SER A 134 8.68 3.56 11.33
N PHE A 135 8.17 4.39 12.22
CA PHE A 135 6.75 4.69 12.38
C PHE A 135 6.56 6.22 12.42
N THR A 136 5.52 6.71 11.76
CA THR A 136 5.14 8.12 11.84
C THR A 136 3.62 8.23 11.89
N ASP A 137 3.13 8.88 12.93
CA ASP A 137 1.75 9.32 13.03
C ASP A 137 1.63 10.74 12.48
N ARG A 138 0.71 10.94 11.53
CA ARG A 138 0.39 12.23 10.89
C ARG A 138 -1.06 12.62 11.09
N THR A 139 -1.75 11.96 12.03
CA THR A 139 -3.12 12.29 12.41
C THR A 139 -3.23 13.77 12.72
N ARG A 140 -4.18 14.43 12.07
CA ARG A 140 -4.50 15.82 12.34
C ARG A 140 -5.62 15.82 13.36
N HIS A 141 -5.45 16.60 14.41
CA HIS A 141 -6.50 16.99 15.32
C HIS A 141 -6.81 18.45 15.03
N ASP A 142 -7.91 18.72 14.32
CA ASP A 142 -8.43 20.08 14.22
C ASP A 142 -8.77 20.53 15.64
N SER A 143 -7.95 21.45 16.15
CA SER A 143 -8.12 22.05 17.46
C SER A 143 -9.25 23.07 17.34
N GLU A 144 -10.41 22.77 17.91
CA GLU A 144 -11.46 23.78 18.20
C GLU A 144 -10.99 24.80 19.25
#